data_AF-A0A9E0YE13-F1
#
_entry.id   AF-A0A9E0YE13-F1
#
_cell.length_a   1.000
_cell.length_b   1.000
_cell.length_c   1.000
_cell.angle_alpha   90.00
_cell.angle_beta   90.00
_cell.angle_gamma   90.00
#
_symmetry.space_group_name_H-M   'P 1'
#
loop_
_entity.id
_entity.type
_entity.pdbx_description
1 polymer ?
#
loop_
_entity_poly.entity_id
_entity_poly.type
_entity_poly.pdbx_seq_one_letter_code
_entity_poly.pdbx_strand_id
1 'polypeptide(L)'
;MESEEKKSGLGSGAGAGERTGTGNAESVVHRLVIGKAADDALATIVERVNEGFQGGRVNRSQAATWILIRQAERINDTFIREIREDHFDEVALLEAALKQAKAAGKLPPELRAFLQKQMLGGSEDAKKRSKKELDE
;
A
#
# COMPACT_ATOMS: atom_id res chain seq x y z
N MET A 1 -9.60 65.74 -37.59
CA MET A 1 -8.22 65.39 -37.23
C MET A 1 -8.14 65.67 -35.74
N GLU A 2 -8.08 64.74 -34.81
CA GLU A 2 -7.72 63.32 -34.83
C GLU A 2 -8.71 62.52 -33.97
N SER A 3 -8.89 61.26 -34.36
CA SER A 3 -9.74 60.26 -33.72
C SER A 3 -8.91 59.45 -32.73
N GLU A 4 -9.32 59.36 -31.47
CA GLU A 4 -8.80 58.36 -30.53
C GLU A 4 -9.87 57.31 -30.23
N GLU A 5 -9.85 56.25 -31.03
CA GLU A 5 -10.51 54.97 -30.73
C GLU A 5 -9.67 54.21 -29.69
N LYS A 6 -10.17 54.12 -28.45
CA LYS A 6 -9.71 53.13 -27.47
C LYS A 6 -10.34 51.76 -27.76
N LYS A 7 -9.62 50.92 -28.52
CA LYS A 7 -9.83 49.47 -28.54
C LYS A 7 -8.96 48.81 -27.47
N SER A 8 -9.56 48.43 -26.34
CA SER A 8 -8.97 47.49 -25.39
C SER A 8 -9.44 46.08 -25.72
N GLY A 9 -8.53 45.27 -26.27
CA GLY A 9 -8.74 43.85 -26.51
C GLY A 9 -8.58 43.05 -25.22
N LEU A 10 -9.62 42.35 -24.82
CA LEU A 10 -9.51 41.13 -24.02
C LEU A 10 -9.76 39.94 -24.97
N GLY A 11 -8.78 39.05 -24.99
CA GLY A 11 -8.81 37.83 -25.79
C GLY A 11 -9.40 36.64 -25.05
N SER A 12 -9.10 35.49 -25.67
CA SER A 12 -9.34 34.11 -25.23
C SER A 12 -10.78 33.63 -25.47
N GLY A 13 -11.05 32.65 -26.32
CA GLY A 13 -10.21 31.54 -26.76
C GLY A 13 -11.00 30.25 -26.55
N ALA A 14 -11.96 29.98 -27.44
CA ALA A 14 -12.71 28.72 -27.45
C ALA A 14 -12.66 28.13 -28.87
N GLY A 15 -11.44 27.76 -29.29
CA GLY A 15 -11.23 26.89 -30.43
C GLY A 15 -11.01 25.48 -29.90
N ALA A 16 -12.06 24.68 -29.89
CA ALA A 16 -12.00 23.23 -29.70
C ALA A 16 -11.20 22.61 -30.86
N GLY A 17 -9.88 22.61 -30.71
CA GLY A 17 -8.97 21.83 -31.52
C GLY A 17 -8.60 20.59 -30.74
N GLU A 18 -9.40 19.54 -30.88
CA GLU A 18 -9.08 18.20 -30.42
C GLU A 18 -7.92 17.69 -31.28
N ARG A 19 -6.70 18.13 -30.95
CA ARG A 19 -5.48 17.47 -31.39
C ARG A 19 -5.37 16.22 -30.55
N THR A 20 -5.85 15.12 -31.10
CA THR A 20 -5.37 13.77 -30.77
C THR A 20 -3.90 13.70 -31.16
N GLY A 21 -3.07 14.33 -30.35
CA GLY A 21 -1.64 14.07 -30.32
C GLY A 21 -1.48 12.62 -29.92
N THR A 22 -1.23 11.76 -30.92
CA THR A 22 -0.69 10.42 -30.75
C THR A 22 0.71 10.60 -30.16
N GLY A 23 0.74 10.88 -28.85
CA GLY A 23 1.97 10.97 -28.08
C GLY A 23 2.56 9.57 -28.04
N ASN A 24 3.67 9.42 -28.74
CA ASN A 24 4.61 8.32 -28.58
C ASN A 24 4.71 8.01 -27.07
N ALA A 25 4.18 6.87 -26.64
CA ALA A 25 4.35 6.41 -25.26
C ALA A 25 5.82 6.05 -25.10
N GLU A 26 6.66 7.08 -24.92
CA GLU A 26 8.00 6.94 -24.38
C GLU A 26 7.86 6.06 -23.15
N SER A 27 8.56 4.93 -23.16
CA SER A 27 8.56 3.98 -22.06
C SER A 27 8.93 4.73 -20.78
N VAL A 28 7.92 5.06 -19.98
CA VAL A 28 8.13 5.79 -18.72
C VAL A 28 8.91 4.85 -17.81
N VAL A 29 10.21 5.13 -17.65
CA VAL A 29 11.07 4.34 -16.78
C VAL A 29 10.87 4.81 -15.36
N HIS A 30 10.35 3.93 -14.51
CA HIS A 30 10.21 4.18 -13.08
C HIS A 30 11.39 3.61 -12.30
N ARG A 31 11.90 4.38 -11.33
CA ARG A 31 12.93 3.90 -10.41
C ARG A 31 12.27 3.13 -9.26
N LEU A 32 12.68 1.87 -9.09
CA LEU A 32 12.28 1.03 -7.96
C LEU A 32 13.40 0.99 -6.92
N VAL A 33 13.06 1.14 -5.64
CA VAL A 33 13.97 0.89 -4.53
C VAL A 33 13.69 -0.50 -3.99
N ILE A 34 14.72 -1.35 -3.93
CA ILE A 34 14.61 -2.72 -3.42
C ILE A 34 15.58 -2.91 -2.25
N GLY A 35 15.19 -3.77 -1.30
CA GLY A 35 16.05 -4.18 -0.20
C GLY A 35 17.16 -5.12 -0.67
N LYS A 36 18.24 -5.24 0.12
CA LYS A 36 19.40 -6.08 -0.21
C LYS A 36 19.02 -7.54 -0.50
N ALA A 37 18.17 -8.13 0.33
CA ALA A 37 17.73 -9.52 0.15
C ALA A 37 17.01 -9.74 -1.19
N ALA A 38 16.24 -8.75 -1.65
CA ALA A 38 15.56 -8.81 -2.95
C ALA A 38 16.55 -8.64 -4.12
N ASP A 39 17.57 -7.78 -3.99
CA ASP A 39 18.62 -7.65 -5.01
C ASP A 39 19.47 -8.92 -5.13
N ASP A 40 19.82 -9.55 -3.99
CA ASP A 40 20.56 -10.81 -3.96
C ASP A 40 19.75 -11.93 -4.65
N ALA A 41 18.45 -12.04 -4.33
CA ALA A 41 17.57 -13.00 -4.98
C ALA A 41 17.44 -12.75 -6.50
N LEU A 42 17.31 -11.48 -6.91
CA LEU A 42 17.27 -11.11 -8.32
C LEU A 42 18.59 -11.46 -9.04
N ALA A 43 19.73 -11.26 -8.39
CA ALA A 43 21.04 -11.61 -8.94
C ALA A 43 21.15 -13.12 -9.22
N THR A 44 20.73 -13.97 -8.27
CA THR A 44 20.68 -15.43 -8.46
C THR A 44 19.77 -15.83 -9.62
N ILE A 45 18.62 -15.17 -9.77
CA ILE A 45 17.71 -15.45 -10.90
C ILE A 45 18.38 -15.08 -12.23
N VAL A 46 19.00 -13.91 -12.32
CA VAL A 46 19.68 -13.45 -13.55
C VAL A 46 20.83 -14.37 -13.94
N GLU A 47 21.61 -14.84 -12.97
CA GLU A 47 22.69 -15.81 -13.21
C GLU A 47 22.13 -17.10 -13.83
N ARG A 48 21.12 -17.70 -13.20
CA ARG A 48 20.47 -18.93 -13.68
C ARG A 48 19.83 -18.78 -15.05
N VAL A 49 19.24 -17.63 -15.35
CA VAL A 49 18.62 -17.35 -16.66
C VAL A 49 19.67 -17.23 -17.76
N ASN A 50 20.85 -16.70 -17.43
CA ASN A 50 21.93 -16.52 -18.41
C ASN A 50 22.83 -17.77 -18.53
N GLU A 51 22.77 -18.71 -17.59
CA GLU A 51 23.53 -19.94 -17.63
C GLU A 51 23.18 -20.76 -18.89
N GLY A 52 24.15 -20.95 -19.79
CA GLY A 52 23.95 -21.68 -21.05
C GLY A 52 23.11 -20.94 -22.10
N PHE A 53 22.67 -19.70 -21.85
CA PHE A 53 21.89 -18.93 -22.81
C PHE A 53 22.81 -18.25 -23.84
N GLN A 54 22.85 -18.80 -25.06
CA GLN A 54 23.69 -18.28 -26.15
C GLN A 54 22.97 -17.22 -27.02
N GLY A 55 21.66 -17.05 -26.83
CA GLY A 55 20.82 -16.15 -27.64
C GLY A 55 20.84 -14.68 -27.20
N GLY A 56 21.65 -14.33 -26.19
CA GLY A 56 21.76 -12.97 -25.66
C GLY A 56 22.11 -12.97 -24.18
N ARG A 57 21.95 -11.80 -23.54
CA ARG A 57 22.12 -11.65 -22.09
C ARG A 57 20.95 -10.88 -21.50
N VAL A 58 20.31 -11.47 -20.50
CA VAL A 58 19.25 -10.85 -19.72
C VAL A 58 19.89 -10.03 -18.60
N ASN A 59 19.56 -8.75 -18.53
CA ASN A 59 20.01 -7.88 -17.44
C ASN A 59 19.01 -7.86 -16.27
N ARG A 60 19.42 -7.29 -15.13
CA ARG A 60 18.60 -7.22 -13.91
C ARG A 60 17.25 -6.54 -14.12
N SER A 61 17.22 -5.43 -14.86
CA SER A 61 15.98 -4.69 -15.13
C SER A 61 15.01 -5.53 -15.94
N GLN A 62 15.49 -6.21 -16.99
CA GLN A 62 14.66 -7.07 -17.83
C GLN A 62 14.08 -8.24 -17.04
N ALA A 63 14.90 -8.90 -16.21
CA ALA A 63 14.44 -9.98 -15.34
C ALA A 63 13.40 -9.50 -14.33
N ALA A 64 13.65 -8.37 -13.65
CA ALA A 64 12.72 -7.80 -12.67
C ALA A 64 11.38 -7.42 -13.32
N THR A 65 11.42 -6.71 -14.45
CA THR A 65 10.20 -6.34 -15.20
C THR A 65 9.41 -7.57 -15.63
N TRP A 66 10.09 -8.59 -16.16
CA TRP A 66 9.44 -9.83 -16.57
C TRP A 66 8.75 -10.54 -15.40
N ILE A 67 9.43 -10.64 -14.24
CA ILE A 67 8.88 -11.25 -13.03
C ILE A 67 7.65 -10.49 -12.55
N LEU A 68 7.74 -9.16 -12.45
CA LEU A 68 6.64 -8.33 -11.95
C LEU A 68 5.38 -8.47 -12.83
N ILE A 69 5.53 -8.38 -14.15
CA ILE A 69 4.41 -8.55 -15.08
C ILE A 69 3.83 -9.96 -14.96
N ARG A 70 4.69 -10.98 -14.94
CA ARG A 70 4.25 -12.38 -14.90
C ARG A 70 3.56 -12.76 -13.60
N GLN A 71 4.00 -12.20 -12.47
CA GLN A 71 3.40 -12.51 -11.17
C GLN A 71 2.14 -11.71 -10.89
N ALA A 72 1.98 -10.51 -11.47
CA ALA A 72 0.74 -9.73 -11.33
C ALA A 72 -0.51 -10.53 -11.73
N GLU A 73 -0.42 -11.36 -12.77
CA GLU A 73 -1.50 -12.24 -13.23
C GLU A 73 -1.80 -13.42 -12.27
N ARG A 74 -0.87 -13.72 -11.36
CA ARG A 74 -0.92 -14.90 -10.47
C ARG A 74 -1.15 -14.54 -9.00
N ILE A 75 -1.11 -13.26 -8.66
CA ILE A 75 -1.47 -12.78 -7.33
C ILE A 75 -2.95 -13.08 -7.10
N ASN A 76 -3.23 -13.86 -6.06
CA ASN A 76 -4.56 -14.19 -5.59
C ASN A 76 -4.76 -13.68 -4.16
N ASP A 77 -5.95 -13.89 -3.59
CA ASP A 77 -6.29 -13.40 -2.25
C ASP A 77 -5.33 -13.91 -1.16
N THR A 78 -4.77 -15.11 -1.31
CA THR A 78 -3.77 -15.65 -0.38
C THR A 78 -2.49 -14.84 -0.40
N PHE A 79 -1.93 -14.56 -1.58
CA PHE A 79 -0.75 -13.70 -1.71
C PHE A 79 -0.99 -12.29 -1.18
N ILE A 80 -2.17 -11.73 -1.44
CA ILE A 80 -2.54 -10.40 -0.92
C ILE A 80 -2.56 -10.41 0.60
N ARG A 81 -3.09 -11.48 1.20
CA ARG A 81 -3.12 -11.63 2.66
C ARG A 81 -1.72 -11.75 3.25
N GLU A 82 -0.85 -12.57 2.66
CA GLU A 82 0.54 -12.72 3.10
C GLU A 82 1.29 -11.38 3.06
N ILE A 83 1.18 -10.63 1.96
CA ILE A 83 1.80 -9.29 1.83
C ILE A 83 1.29 -8.34 2.93
N ARG A 84 -0.01 -8.39 3.26
CA ARG A 84 -0.59 -7.55 4.32
C ARG A 84 -0.10 -7.95 5.69
N GLU A 85 0.06 -9.24 5.95
CA GLU A 85 0.57 -9.76 7.22
C GLU A 85 2.05 -9.36 7.43
N ASP A 86 2.88 -9.48 6.39
CA ASP A 86 4.31 -9.10 6.44
C ASP A 86 4.54 -7.61 6.69
N HIS A 87 3.58 -6.77 6.29
CA HIS A 87 3.65 -5.31 6.41
C HIS A 87 2.61 -4.74 7.38
N PHE A 88 2.05 -5.57 8.26
CA PHE A 88 1.04 -5.14 9.21
C PHE A 88 1.66 -4.26 10.31
N ASP A 89 1.22 -3.00 10.38
CA ASP A 89 1.61 -2.06 11.42
C ASP A 89 0.45 -1.85 12.41
N GLU A 90 0.60 -2.47 13.58
CA GLU A 90 -0.37 -2.41 14.68
C GLU A 90 -0.60 -0.98 15.20
N VAL A 91 0.44 -0.15 15.19
CA VAL A 91 0.37 1.24 15.68
C VAL A 91 -0.38 2.09 14.66
N ALA A 92 -0.03 1.98 13.38
CA ALA A 92 -0.76 2.67 12.31
C ALA A 92 -2.25 2.27 12.28
N LEU A 93 -2.55 1.00 12.52
CA LEU A 93 -3.94 0.54 12.64
C LEU A 93 -4.64 1.19 13.84
N LEU A 94 -4.00 1.23 15.00
CA LEU A 94 -4.56 1.85 16.20
C LEU A 94 -4.80 3.35 16.01
N GLU A 95 -3.88 4.06 15.36
CA GLU A 95 -4.02 5.47 15.02
C GLU A 95 -5.21 5.70 14.06
N ALA A 96 -5.34 4.86 13.04
CA ALA A 96 -6.47 4.91 12.12
C ALA A 96 -7.80 4.65 12.85
N ALA A 97 -7.85 3.66 13.73
CA ALA A 97 -9.01 3.35 14.55
C ALA A 97 -9.37 4.51 15.50
N LEU A 98 -8.37 5.14 16.13
CA LEU A 98 -8.56 6.32 16.99
C LEU A 98 -9.14 7.49 16.19
N LYS A 99 -8.62 7.75 14.99
CA LYS A 99 -9.10 8.82 14.10
C LYS A 99 -10.57 8.61 13.73
N GLN A 100 -10.95 7.38 13.39
CA GLN A 100 -12.33 7.01 13.11
C GLN A 100 -13.23 7.18 14.34
N ALA A 101 -12.79 6.72 15.51
CA ALA A 101 -13.54 6.85 16.76
C ALA A 101 -13.77 8.32 17.16
N LYS A 102 -12.76 9.19 16.96
CA LYS A 102 -12.87 10.63 17.17
C LYS A 102 -13.91 11.26 16.22
N ALA A 103 -13.91 10.87 14.94
CA ALA A 103 -14.86 11.37 13.95
C ALA A 103 -16.30 10.91 14.23
N ALA A 104 -16.48 9.65 14.64
CA ALA A 104 -17.79 9.08 14.97
C ALA A 104 -18.27 9.45 16.39
N GLY A 105 -17.41 10.04 17.23
CA GLY A 105 -17.67 10.31 18.64
C GLY A 105 -17.86 9.05 19.50
N LYS A 106 -17.57 7.86 18.98
CA LYS A 106 -17.79 6.57 19.65
C LYS A 106 -16.64 5.61 19.33
N LEU A 107 -16.06 5.05 20.38
CA LEU A 107 -15.10 3.94 20.28
C LEU A 107 -15.84 2.62 19.96
N PRO A 108 -15.27 1.76 19.10
CA PRO A 108 -15.73 0.39 18.92
C PRO A 108 -15.84 -0.34 20.27
N PRO A 109 -16.87 -1.19 20.46
CA PRO A 109 -17.16 -1.81 21.75
C PRO A 109 -16.00 -2.68 22.27
N GLU A 110 -15.32 -3.40 21.38
CA GLU A 110 -14.17 -4.24 21.71
C GLU A 110 -13.00 -3.40 22.23
N LEU A 111 -12.67 -2.30 21.54
CA LEU A 111 -11.60 -1.39 21.94
C LEU A 111 -11.93 -0.68 23.26
N ARG A 112 -13.21 -0.32 23.47
CA ARG A 112 -13.69 0.27 24.71
C ARG A 112 -13.55 -0.70 25.88
N ALA A 113 -13.98 -1.95 25.72
CA ALA A 113 -13.88 -2.99 26.74
C ALA A 113 -12.41 -3.26 27.11
N PHE A 114 -11.53 -3.34 26.11
CA PHE A 114 -10.08 -3.48 26.31
C PHE A 114 -9.50 -2.30 27.12
N LEU A 115 -9.78 -1.06 26.73
CA LEU A 115 -9.31 0.14 27.44
C LEU A 115 -9.86 0.23 28.86
N GLN A 116 -11.13 -0.11 29.08
CA GLN A 116 -11.73 -0.15 30.41
C GLN A 116 -11.05 -1.20 31.29
N LYS A 117 -10.79 -2.41 30.78
CA LYS A 117 -10.08 -3.45 31.52
C LYS A 117 -8.68 -2.98 31.93
N GLN A 118 -7.96 -2.35 31.02
CA GLN A 118 -6.57 -1.94 31.23
C GLN A 118 -6.41 -0.69 32.12
N MET A 119 -7.31 0.29 32.00
CA MET A 119 -7.20 1.58 32.69
C MET A 119 -8.04 1.68 33.97
N LEU A 120 -9.15 0.94 34.05
CA LEU A 120 -10.05 0.94 35.21
C LEU A 120 -9.87 -0.31 36.07
N GLY A 121 -8.88 -1.16 35.77
CA GLY A 121 -8.49 -2.30 36.60
C GLY A 121 -9.57 -3.37 36.69
N GLY A 122 -9.98 -3.93 35.54
CA GLY A 122 -10.93 -5.05 35.47
C GLY A 122 -10.39 -6.29 36.19
N SER A 123 -10.63 -6.36 37.51
CA SER A 123 -10.34 -7.50 38.37
C SER A 123 -11.33 -8.62 38.07
N GLU A 124 -10.96 -9.60 37.24
CA GLU A 124 -11.67 -10.88 37.16
C GLU A 124 -10.68 -12.04 37.17
N ASP A 125 -9.94 -12.18 38.27
CA ASP A 125 -9.34 -13.45 38.71
C ASP A 125 -9.66 -13.68 40.19
N ALA A 126 -10.94 -13.59 40.55
CA ALA A 126 -11.36 -13.85 41.92
C ALA A 126 -12.76 -14.45 41.99
N LYS A 127 -13.00 -15.61 41.33
CA LYS A 127 -14.17 -16.45 41.61
C LYS A 127 -14.01 -17.89 41.13
N LYS A 128 -13.19 -18.66 41.85
CA LYS A 128 -13.42 -20.11 42.08
C LYS A 128 -12.61 -20.58 43.30
N ARG A 129 -13.00 -20.08 44.48
CA ARG A 129 -12.75 -20.78 45.76
C ARG A 129 -14.07 -20.87 46.50
N SER A 130 -14.83 -21.93 46.22
CA SER A 130 -15.91 -22.37 47.10
C SER A 130 -15.43 -23.66 47.78
N LYS A 131 -15.07 -23.54 49.07
CA LYS A 131 -15.24 -24.58 50.12
C LYS A 131 -16.71 -25.07 50.05
N LYS A 132 -17.14 -26.30 50.33
CA LYS A 132 -16.83 -27.40 51.27
C LYS A 132 -17.53 -28.66 50.65
N GLU A 133 -17.17 -29.91 50.92
CA GLU A 133 -17.52 -30.63 52.16
C GLU A 133 -16.49 -31.72 52.46
N LEU A 134 -16.02 -31.71 53.70
CA LEU A 134 -15.59 -32.88 54.44
C LEU A 134 -16.85 -33.41 55.12
N ASP A 135 -17.21 -34.67 54.90
CA ASP A 135 -18.05 -35.42 55.82
C ASP A 135 -17.56 -36.89 55.85
N GLU A 136 -17.78 -37.48 57.02
CA GLU A 136 -17.16 -38.67 57.64
C GLU A 136 -17.27 -40.00 56.86
#